data_AF-A0A392S0D6-F1
#
_entry.id   AF-A0A392S0D6-F1
#
_cell.length_a   1.000
_cell.length_b   1.000
_cell.length_c   1.000
_cell.angle_alpha   90.00
_cell.angle_beta   90.00
_cell.angle_gamma   90.00
#
_symmetry.space_group_name_H-M   'P 1'
#
loop_
_entity.id
_entity.type
_entity.pdbx_description
1 polymer ?
#
loop_
_entity_poly.entity_id
_entity_poly.type
_entity_poly.pdbx_seq_one_letter_code
_entity_poly.pdbx_strand_id
1 'polypeptide(L)' 'MTVVKNDKNEFIPSRTVTGWRMCIDYRRLNTATRKDHFPLPFMDQMLERLAGQEFYCFLDGYSGYNQITVDPEDQEKTA' A
#
# COMPACT_ATOMS: atom_id res chain seq x y z
N MET A 1 9.80 5.15 -13.74
CA MET A 1 10.44 5.50 -12.45
C MET A 1 11.70 6.26 -12.81
N THR A 2 11.88 7.49 -12.33
CA THR A 2 13.06 8.32 -12.61
C THR A 2 13.90 8.39 -11.35
N VAL A 3 15.21 8.15 -11.46
CA VAL A 3 16.10 8.25 -10.31
C VAL A 3 16.62 9.68 -10.25
N VAL A 4 16.32 10.40 -9.17
CA VAL A 4 16.69 11.81 -8.97
C VAL A 4 17.64 11.90 -7.80
N LYS A 5 18.66 12.75 -7.90
CA LYS A 5 19.59 13.01 -6.80
C LYS A 5 18.98 14.01 -5.83
N ASN A 6 18.93 13.68 -4.55
CA ASN A 6 18.50 14.62 -3.51
C ASN A 6 19.63 15.61 -3.14
N ASP A 7 19.33 16.55 -2.24
CA ASP A 7 20.30 17.54 -1.74
C ASP A 7 21.48 16.94 -0.98
N LYS A 8 21.36 15.68 -0.54
CA LYS A 8 22.41 14.88 0.10
C LYS A 8 23.16 13.99 -0.89
N ASN A 9 22.96 14.18 -2.19
CA ASN A 9 23.58 13.41 -3.27
C ASN A 9 23.18 11.92 -3.31
N GLU A 10 22.09 11.54 -2.64
CA GLU A 10 21.54 10.19 -2.65
C GLU A 10 20.58 10.03 -3.83
N PHE A 11 20.60 8.84 -4.45
CA PHE A 11 19.72 8.50 -5.55
C PHE A 11 18.36 8.04 -5.00
N ILE A 12 17.35 8.90 -5.13
CA ILE A 12 15.98 8.59 -4.72
C ILE A 12 15.16 8.19 -5.95
N PRO A 13 14.47 7.03 -5.91
CA PRO A 13 13.48 6.70 -6.92
C PRO A 13 12.31 7.68 -6.81
N SER A 14 12.20 8.58 -7.79
CA SER A 14 11.08 9.50 -7.94
C SER A 14 10.09 8.98 -8.99
N ARG A 15 8.81 9.25 -8.77
CA ARG A 15 7.77 8.98 -9.76
C ARG A 15 7.47 10.29 -10.48
N THR A 16 7.52 10.27 -11.81
CA THR A 16 7.03 11.38 -12.62
C THR A 16 5.60 11.72 -12.20
N VAL A 17 5.33 12.98 -11.88
CA VAL A 17 4.00 13.43 -11.45
C VAL A 17 3.07 13.33 -12.67
N THR A 18 2.20 12.32 -12.67
CA THR A 18 1.23 12.09 -13.74
C THR A 18 -0.12 12.77 -13.49
N GLY A 19 -0.28 13.45 -12.35
CA GLY A 19 -1.51 14.14 -11.94
C GLY A 19 -1.53 14.44 -10.44
N TRP A 20 -2.50 15.26 -10.02
CA TRP A 20 -2.76 15.54 -8.61
C TRP A 20 -3.38 14.33 -7.91
N ARG A 21 -2.97 14.06 -6.67
CA ARG A 21 -3.52 13.01 -5.82
C ARG A 21 -4.13 13.64 -4.58
N MET A 22 -5.34 13.22 -4.23
CA MET A 22 -5.96 13.60 -2.97
C MET A 22 -5.26 12.86 -1.83
N CYS A 23 -4.74 13.60 -0.87
CA CYS A 23 -4.11 13.07 0.34
C CYS A 23 -4.85 13.62 1.54
N ILE A 24 -5.64 12.78 2.21
CA ILE A 24 -6.36 13.14 3.43
C ILE A 24 -5.47 12.81 4.63
N ASP A 25 -5.37 13.73 5.58
CA ASP A 25 -4.53 13.57 6.76
C ASP A 25 -5.23 12.77 7.88
N TYR A 26 -5.09 11.45 7.82
CA TYR A 26 -5.64 10.55 8.84
C TYR A 26 -4.75 10.34 10.07
N ARG A 27 -3.69 11.13 10.30
CA ARG A 27 -2.75 10.88 11.42
C ARG A 27 -3.44 10.79 12.79
N ARG A 28 -4.39 11.69 13.05
CA ARG A 28 -5.18 11.70 14.30
C ARG A 28 -6.09 10.48 14.39
N LEU A 29 -6.80 10.16 13.30
CA LEU A 29 -7.67 8.99 13.21
C LEU A 29 -6.87 7.70 13.43
N ASN A 30 -5.75 7.52 12.73
CA ASN A 30 -4.87 6.35 12.83
C ASN A 30 -4.30 6.12 14.25
N THR A 31 -4.20 7.18 15.05
CA THR A 31 -3.76 7.08 16.45
C THR A 31 -4.89 6.63 17.36
N ALA A 32 -6.14 7.04 17.06
CA ALA A 32 -7.33 6.68 17.82
C ALA A 32 -7.85 5.27 17.46
N THR A 33 -7.61 4.81 16.23
CA THR A 33 -8.04 3.50 15.74
C THR A 33 -7.22 2.37 16.35
N ARG A 34 -7.89 1.31 16.82
CA ARG A 34 -7.22 0.08 17.26
C ARG A 34 -6.54 -0.59 16.07
N LYS A 35 -5.23 -0.84 16.19
CA LYS A 35 -4.49 -1.58 15.17
C LYS A 35 -4.94 -3.03 15.15
N ASP A 36 -5.35 -3.50 13.97
CA ASP A 36 -5.56 -4.92 13.74
C ASP A 36 -4.21 -5.61 13.54
N HIS A 37 -3.98 -6.69 14.27
CA HIS A 37 -2.76 -7.50 14.22
C HIS A 37 -2.97 -8.73 13.34
N PHE A 38 -3.48 -8.51 12.13
CA PHE A 38 -3.62 -9.60 11.16
C PHE A 38 -2.24 -10.17 10.82
N PRO A 39 -2.01 -11.48 11.00
CA PRO A 39 -0.71 -12.07 10.73
C PRO A 39 -0.48 -12.09 9.22
N LEU A 40 0.43 -11.23 8.75
CA LEU A 40 0.92 -11.33 7.39
C LEU A 40 1.77 -12.61 7.26
N PRO A 41 1.59 -13.40 6.19
CA PRO A 41 2.39 -14.58 5.97
C PRO A 41 3.87 -14.20 5.81
N PHE A 42 4.76 -15.05 6.31
CA PHE A 42 6.18 -14.89 6.08
C PHE A 42 6.49 -15.06 4.59
N MET A 43 7.40 -14.23 4.08
CA MET A 43 7.78 -14.24 2.66
C MET A 43 8.28 -15.62 2.23
N ASP A 44 9.09 -16.28 3.06
CA ASP A 44 9.65 -17.59 2.76
C ASP A 44 8.57 -18.65 2.55
N GLN A 45 7.51 -18.62 3.38
CA GLN A 45 6.38 -19.55 3.23
C GLN A 45 5.63 -19.34 1.91
N MET A 46 5.52 -18.09 1.46
CA MET A 46 4.91 -17.79 0.16
C MET A 46 5.81 -18.27 -0.99
N LEU A 47 7.12 -18.06 -0.89
CA LEU A 47 8.10 -18.46 -1.90
C LEU A 47 8.21 -19.99 -2.03
N GLU A 48 8.18 -20.73 -0.92
CA GLU A 48 8.16 -22.20 -0.94
C GLU A 48 6.93 -22.75 -1.67
N ARG A 49 5.75 -22.14 -1.46
CA ARG A 49 4.52 -22.54 -2.18
C ARG A 49 4.58 -22.20 -3.67
N LEU A 50 5.31 -21.14 -4.01
CA LEU A 50 5.46 -20.65 -5.38
C LEU A 50 6.53 -21.45 -6.14
N ALA A 51 7.53 -22.00 -5.45
CA ALA A 51 8.62 -22.74 -6.06
C ALA A 51 8.12 -23.96 -6.85
N GLY A 52 8.72 -24.18 -8.02
CA GLY A 52 8.42 -25.34 -8.86
C GLY A 52 7.18 -25.20 -9.76
N GLN A 53 6.50 -24.06 -9.76
CA GLN A 53 5.43 -23.79 -10.72
C GLN A 53 6.01 -23.38 -12.08
N GLU A 54 5.37 -23.84 -13.17
CA GLU A 54 5.81 -23.57 -14.54
C GLU A 54 5.42 -22.15 -15.01
N PHE A 55 4.33 -21.60 -14.47
CA PHE A 55 3.80 -20.30 -14.85
C PHE A 55 3.48 -19.43 -13.63
N TYR A 56 3.78 -18.13 -13.76
CA TYR A 56 3.50 -17.13 -12.73
C TYR A 56 2.65 -16.00 -13.29
N CYS A 57 1.66 -15.56 -12.52
CA CYS A 57 0.83 -14.40 -12.84
C CYS A 57 0.88 -13.42 -11.66
N PHE A 58 1.19 -12.15 -11.96
CA PHE A 58 1.17 -11.07 -10.99
C PHE A 58 -0.04 -10.18 -11.25
N LEU A 59 -0.91 -10.06 -10.24
CA LEU A 59 -2.09 -9.21 -10.28
C LEU A 59 -1.86 -8.01 -9.35
N ASP A 60 -2.08 -6.81 -9.86
CA ASP A 60 -1.97 -5.58 -9.06
C ASP A 60 -3.34 -5.14 -8.56
N GLY A 61 -3.47 -5.03 -7.24
CA GLY A 61 -4.63 -4.46 -6.56
C GLY A 61 -4.57 -2.93 -6.48
N TYR A 62 -4.21 -2.23 -7.57
CA TYR A 62 -3.92 -0.78 -7.57
C TYR A 62 -4.99 0.07 -6.87
N SER A 63 -6.25 -0.31 -7.00
CA SER A 63 -7.41 0.37 -6.42
C SER A 63 -8.10 -0.43 -5.32
N GLY A 64 -7.42 -1.43 -4.72
CA GLY A 64 -8.02 -2.36 -3.76
C GLY A 64 -8.69 -1.67 -2.57
N TYR A 65 -8.07 -0.60 -2.05
CA TYR A 65 -8.65 0.19 -0.96
C TYR A 65 -10.00 0.84 -1.31
N ASN A 66 -10.23 1.18 -2.58
CA ASN A 66 -11.47 1.84 -3.01
C ASN A 66 -12.57 0.82 -3.37
N GLN A 67 -12.25 -0.47 -3.42
CA GLN A 67 -13.20 -1.53 -3.74
C GLN A 67 -13.81 -2.15 -2.48
N ILE A 68 -13.13 -2.03 -1.34
CA ILE A 68 -13.62 -2.52 -0.04
C ILE A 68 -14.34 -1.36 0.64
N THR A 69 -15.62 -1.59 0.98
CA THR A 69 -16.45 -0.59 1.67
C THR A 69 -16.07 -0.50 3.14
N VAL A 70 -16.03 0.73 3.67
CA VAL A 70 -15.96 0.98 5.11
C VAL A 70 -17.27 0.55 5.76
N ASP A 71 -17.18 -0.03 6.95
CA ASP A 71 -18.35 -0.40 7.76
C ASP A 71 -19.31 0.79 7.88
N PRO A 72 -20.63 0.62 7.65
CA PRO A 72 -21.60 1.72 7.69
C PRO A 72 -21.53 2.57 8.96
N GLU A 73 -21.22 1.98 10.11
CA GLU A 73 -21.14 2.70 11.39
C GLU A 73 -19.87 3.57 11.50
N ASP A 74 -18.85 3.29 10.69
CA ASP A 74 -17.54 3.93 10.73
C ASP A 74 -17.31 4.93 9.59
N GLN A 75 -18.24 5.06 8.63
CA GLN A 75 -18.09 5.94 7.47
C GLN A 75 -17.86 7.41 7.87
N GLU A 76 -18.59 7.90 8.88
CA GLU A 76 -18.43 9.28 9.39
C GLU A 76 -17.02 9.54 9.96
N LYS A 77 -16.30 8.50 10.41
CA LYS A 77 -14.92 8.63 10.94
C LYS A 77 -13.91 8.92 9.83
N THR A 78 -14.29 8.68 8.57
CA THR A 78 -13.46 8.90 7.36
C THR A 78 -13.85 10.17 6.58
N ALA A 79 -14.81 10.95 7.08
CA ALA A 79 -15.30 12.19 6.48
C ALA A 79 -14.33 13.38 6.62
#